data_AF-A0A3T2V1I9-F1
#
_entry.id   AF-A0A3T2V1I9-F1
#
_cell.length_a   1.000
_cell.length_b   1.000
_cell.length_c   1.000
_cell.angle_alpha   90.00
_cell.angle_beta   90.00
_cell.angle_gamma   90.00
#
_symmetry.space_group_name_H-M   'P 1'
#
loop_
_entity.id
_entity.type
_entity.pdbx_description
1 polymer ?
#
loop_
_entity_poly.entity_id
_entity_poly.type
_entity_poly.pdbx_seq_one_letter_code
_entity_poly.pdbx_strand_id
1 'polypeptide(L)' 'MVDYVNVPRTIATVISSGKASKAELDSVLGVQDLWDLLEIIHVDAHNEQVIQENRNGAGT' A
#
# COMPACT_ATOMS: atom_id res chain seq x y z
N MET A 1 -1.97 11.59 12.51
CA MET A 1 -1.90 11.38 11.05
C MET A 1 -2.31 12.69 10.41
N VAL A 2 -1.45 13.32 9.61
CA VAL A 2 -1.81 14.53 8.86
C VAL A 2 -2.51 14.05 7.58
N ASP A 3 -3.81 14.32 7.46
CA ASP A 3 -4.58 13.90 6.28
C ASP A 3 -4.18 14.72 5.05
N TYR A 4 -4.16 14.07 3.88
CA TYR A 4 -4.01 14.74 2.60
C TYR A 4 -5.33 15.43 2.23
N VAL A 5 -5.47 16.70 2.60
CA VAL A 5 -6.73 17.46 2.47
C VAL A 5 -7.31 17.45 1.04
N ASN A 6 -6.45 17.43 0.03
CA ASN A 6 -6.84 17.56 -1.38
C ASN A 6 -6.62 16.29 -2.21
N VAL A 7 -6.32 15.15 -1.58
CA VAL A 7 -6.06 13.90 -2.30
C VAL A 7 -6.90 12.78 -1.68
N PRO A 8 -7.69 12.03 -2.47
CA PRO A 8 -8.38 10.85 -1.96
C PRO A 8 -7.41 9.89 -1.26
N ARG A 9 -7.83 9.36 -0.11
CA ARG A 9 -6.98 8.51 0.72
C ARG A 9 -6.40 7.32 -0.04
N THR A 10 -7.17 6.72 -0.94
CA THR A 10 -6.72 5.60 -1.79
C THR A 10 -5.51 5.96 -2.66
N ILE A 11 -5.57 7.09 -3.36
CA ILE A 11 -4.46 7.63 -4.16
C ILE A 11 -3.27 7.96 -3.26
N ALA A 12 -3.52 8.62 -2.13
CA ALA A 12 -2.47 8.97 -1.18
C ALA A 12 -1.74 7.73 -0.63
N THR A 13 -2.48 6.67 -0.29
CA THR A 13 -1.91 5.41 0.21
C THR A 13 -0.99 4.76 -0.82
N VAL A 14 -1.42 4.69 -2.09
CA VAL A 14 -0.62 4.08 -3.17
C VAL A 14 0.64 4.88 -3.48
N ILE A 15 0.55 6.21 -3.48
CA ILE A 15 1.73 7.07 -3.66
C ILE A 15 2.69 6.93 -2.48
N SER A 16 2.15 6.93 -1.24
CA SER A 16 2.97 6.86 -0.03
C SER A 16 3.65 5.51 0.17
N SER A 17 3.06 4.42 -0.36
CA SER A 17 3.69 3.09 -0.36
C SER A 17 4.75 2.93 -1.45
N GLY A 18 4.89 3.89 -2.36
CA GLY A 18 5.85 3.84 -3.45
C GLY A 18 5.48 2.86 -4.57
N LYS A 19 4.24 2.36 -4.61
CA LYS A 19 3.79 1.38 -5.61
C LYS A 19 3.41 2.01 -6.95
N ALA A 20 3.02 3.28 -6.97
CA ALA A 20 2.84 4.08 -8.18
C ALA A 20 3.04 5.57 -7.89
N SER A 21 3.40 6.32 -8.92
CA SER A 21 3.46 7.78 -8.88
C SER A 21 2.09 8.41 -9.17
N LYS A 22 1.94 9.69 -8.80
CA LYS A 22 0.74 10.47 -9.16
C LYS A 22 0.53 10.52 -10.68
N ALA A 23 1.61 10.65 -11.46
CA ALA A 23 1.52 10.74 -12.90
C ALA A 23 0.95 9.46 -13.53
N GLU A 24 1.36 8.29 -13.04
CA GLU A 24 0.85 7.00 -13.52
C GLU A 24 -0.63 6.82 -13.17
N LEU A 25 -1.04 7.18 -11.94
CA LEU A 25 -2.45 7.10 -11.50
C LEU A 25 -3.38 8.06 -12.25
N ASP A 26 -2.86 9.19 -12.73
CA ASP A 26 -3.67 10.17 -13.45
C ASP A 26 -3.78 9.88 -14.96
N SER A 27 -2.86 9.09 -15.54
CA SER A 27 -2.71 9.01 -17.01
C SER A 27 -2.64 7.62 -17.62
N VAL A 28 -2.19 6.60 -16.87
CA VAL A 28 -1.97 5.25 -17.39
C VAL A 28 -2.84 4.23 -16.68
N LEU A 29 -2.87 4.30 -15.34
CA LEU A 29 -3.54 3.33 -14.50
C LEU A 29 -5.02 3.67 -14.35
N GLY A 30 -5.86 2.65 -14.51
CA GLY A 30 -7.29 2.75 -14.28
C GLY A 30 -7.65 2.59 -12.80
N VAL A 31 -8.96 2.71 -12.54
CA VAL A 31 -9.51 2.48 -11.18
C VAL A 31 -9.25 1.04 -10.71
N GLN A 32 -9.27 0.06 -11.61
CA GLN A 32 -8.99 -1.33 -11.25
C GLN A 32 -7.54 -1.49 -10.77
N ASP A 33 -6.56 -0.93 -11.49
CA ASP A 33 -5.15 -0.99 -11.09
C ASP A 33 -4.94 -0.33 -9.72
N LEU A 34 -5.62 0.78 -9.43
CA LEU A 34 -5.58 1.41 -8.10
C LEU A 34 -6.04 0.43 -7.00
N TRP A 35 -7.11 -0.34 -7.24
CA TRP A 35 -7.60 -1.33 -6.28
C TRP A 35 -6.64 -2.52 -6.13
N ASP A 36 -6.08 -3.00 -7.23
CA ASP A 36 -5.10 -4.09 -7.22
C ASP A 36 -3.84 -3.69 -6.43
N LEU A 37 -3.37 -2.45 -6.59
CA LEU A 37 -2.24 -1.91 -5.82
C LEU A 37 -2.57 -1.78 -4.33
N LEU A 38 -3.80 -1.41 -3.96
CA LEU A 38 -4.23 -1.37 -2.56
C LEU A 38 -4.27 -2.76 -1.94
N GLU A 39 -4.71 -3.78 -2.68
CA GLU A 39 -4.67 -5.17 -2.23
C GLU A 39 -3.22 -5.64 -2.01
N ILE A 40 -2.32 -5.35 -2.95
CA ILE A 40 -0.89 -5.67 -2.81
C ILE A 40 -0.31 -5.04 -1.55
N ILE A 41 -0.61 -3.76 -1.27
CA ILE A 41 -0.15 -3.08 -0.05
C ILE A 41 -0.66 -3.80 1.21
N HIS A 42 -1.91 -4.26 1.20
CA HIS A 42 -2.49 -4.98 2.32
C HIS A 42 -1.81 -6.34 2.54
N VAL A 43 -1.58 -7.09 1.45
CA VAL A 43 -0.90 -8.39 1.48
C VAL A 43 0.55 -8.24 1.96
N ASP A 44 1.27 -7.22 1.49
CA ASP A 44 2.63 -6.93 1.94
C ASP A 44 2.68 -6.69 3.45
N ALA A 45 1.77 -5.87 3.98
CA ALA A 45 1.69 -5.60 5.42
C ALA A 45 1.39 -6.88 6.22
N HIS A 46 0.49 -7.74 5.72
CA HIS A 46 0.19 -9.02 6.35
C HIS A 46 1.41 -9.96 6.34
N ASN A 47 2.10 -10.05 5.20
CA ASN A 47 3.31 -10.88 5.07
C ASN A 47 4.41 -10.41 6.02
N GLU A 48 4.63 -9.10 6.15
CA GLU A 48 5.59 -8.53 7.10
C GLU A 48 5.25 -8.92 8.54
N GLN A 49 3.97 -8.88 8.92
CA GLN A 49 3.50 -9.31 10.26
C GLN A 49 3.78 -10.79 10.49
N VAL A 50 3.41 -11.67 9.57
CA VAL A 50 3.63 -13.12 9.67
C VAL A 50 5.13 -13.44 9.75
N ILE A 51 5.97 -12.74 8.99
CA ILE A 51 7.44 -12.90 9.06
C ILE A 51 7.96 -12.49 10.44
N GLN A 52 7.47 -11.39 11.01
CA GLN A 52 7.86 -10.93 12.35
C GLN A 52 7.42 -11.92 13.44
N GLU A 53 6.19 -12.43 13.37
CA GLU A 53 5.67 -13.44 14.31
C GLU A 53 6.51 -14.71 14.28
N ASN A 54 6.84 -15.22 13.09
CA ASN A 54 7.70 -16.40 12.93
C ASN A 54 9.11 -16.17 13.48
N ARG A 55 9.69 -14.97 13.30
CA ARG A 55 11.00 -14.62 13.88
C ARG A 55 10.96 -14.60 15.41
N ASN A 56 9.86 -14.13 15.99
CA ASN A 56 9.70 -14.05 17.45
C ASN A 56 9.40 -15.44 18.07
N GLY A 57 8.66 -16.31 17.36
CA GLY A 57 8.34 -17.67 17.81
C GLY A 57 9.47 -18.69 17.65
N ALA A 58 10.44 -18.45 16.77
CA ALA A 58 11.63 -19.30 16.63
C ALA A 58 12.72 -19.05 17.70
N GLY A 59 12.51 -18.09 18.61
CA GLY A 59 13.45 -17.66 19.64
C GLY A 59 13.14 -18.12 21.07
N THR A 60 12.19 -19.03 21.27
CA THR A 60 11.83 -19.65 22.57
C THR A 60 12.03 -21.14 22.54
#